data_AF-A0A2W6MRK6-F1
#
_entry.id   AF-A0A2W6MRK6-F1
#
_cell.length_a   1.000
_cell.length_b   1.000
_cell.length_c   1.000
_cell.angle_alpha   90.00
_cell.angle_beta   90.00
_cell.angle_gamma   90.00
#
_symmetry.space_group_name_H-M   'P 1'
#
loop_
_entity.id
_entity.type
_entity.pdbx_description
1 polymer ?
#
loop_
_entity_poly.entity_id
_entity_poly.type
_entity_poly.pdbx_seq_one_letter_code
_entity_poly.pdbx_strand_id
1 'polypeptide(L)' 'MSLEKIKETIFAYNKEVIDCEVLRAKNIDLIHSKIYFQGILLTGSTELPNNSFYFGEPNKEGNILQDKPSYYFSP' A
#
# COMPACT_ATOMS: atom_id res chain seq x y z
N MET A 1 26.01 11.95 5.89
CA MET A 1 24.90 12.23 6.82
C MET A 1 23.71 11.43 6.33
N SER A 2 23.17 10.52 7.15
CA SER A 2 21.89 9.87 6.82
C SER A 2 20.82 10.96 6.89
N LEU A 3 20.23 11.33 5.76
CA LEU A 3 19.03 12.16 5.77
C LEU A 3 17.93 11.32 6.43
N GLU A 4 17.54 11.66 7.65
CA GLU A 4 16.40 11.03 8.29
C GLU A 4 15.18 11.15 7.35
N LYS A 5 14.50 10.03 7.13
CA LYS A 5 13.29 10.02 6.31
C LYS A 5 12.17 10.75 7.04
N ILE A 6 11.36 11.48 6.28
CA ILE A 6 10.25 12.26 6.79
C ILE A 6 9.07 11.31 7.07
N LYS A 7 8.46 11.41 8.24
CA LYS A 7 7.25 10.65 8.59
C LYS A 7 6.03 11.53 8.37
N GLU A 8 5.07 11.06 7.59
CA GLU A 8 3.85 11.81 7.28
C GLU A 8 2.57 11.03 7.59
N THR A 9 1.46 11.76 7.61
CA THR A 9 0.11 11.18 7.53
C THR A 9 -0.51 11.60 6.22
N ILE A 10 -0.77 10.64 5.35
CA ILE A 10 -1.29 10.83 4.00
C ILE A 10 -2.76 10.44 4.00
N PHE A 11 -3.62 11.32 3.49
CA PHE A 11 -5.03 11.06 3.26
C PHE A 11 -5.28 10.99 1.76
N ALA A 12 -5.92 9.90 1.33
CA ALA A 12 -6.43 9.75 -0.02
C ALA A 12 -7.95 9.50 0.01
N TYR A 13 -8.62 10.09 -0.96
CA TYR A 13 -10.06 10.00 -1.17
C TYR A 13 -10.38 9.27 -2.47
N ASN A 14 -11.67 9.15 -2.78
CA ASN A 14 -12.11 8.42 -3.95
C ASN A 14 -11.50 9.02 -5.24
N LYS A 15 -10.99 8.15 -6.12
CA LYS A 15 -10.29 8.49 -7.38
C LYS A 15 -8.95 9.21 -7.24
N GLU A 16 -8.37 9.28 -6.03
CA GLU A 16 -7.00 9.74 -5.85
C GLU A 16 -6.01 8.59 -5.97
N VAL A 17 -4.82 8.89 -6.49
CA VAL A 17 -3.73 7.93 -6.68
C VAL A 17 -2.63 8.24 -5.68
N ILE A 18 -2.19 7.23 -4.94
CA ILE A 18 -0.99 7.30 -4.11
C ILE A 18 0.14 6.61 -4.88
N ASP A 19 1.11 7.39 -5.35
CA ASP A 19 2.31 6.86 -6.01
C ASP A 19 3.46 6.78 -5.00
N CYS A 20 3.85 5.55 -4.65
CA CYS A 20 4.94 5.28 -3.72
C CYS A 20 6.31 5.77 -4.23
N GLU A 21 6.56 5.84 -5.53
CA GLU A 21 7.83 6.34 -6.06
C GLU A 21 7.93 7.86 -5.88
N VAL A 22 6.83 8.58 -6.07
CA VAL A 22 6.76 10.02 -5.79
C VAL A 22 7.01 10.29 -4.31
N LEU A 23 6.46 9.47 -3.41
CA LEU A 23 6.68 9.61 -1.97
C LEU A 23 8.14 9.30 -1.58
N ARG A 24 8.76 8.28 -2.18
CA ARG A 24 10.19 7.99 -2.00
C ARG A 24 11.08 9.12 -2.48
N ALA A 25 10.78 9.71 -3.64
CA ALA A 25 11.50 10.87 -4.16
C ALA A 25 11.39 12.11 -3.25
N LYS A 26 10.29 12.24 -2.51
CA LYS A 26 10.10 13.25 -1.46
C LYS A 26 10.77 12.90 -0.12
N ASN A 27 11.55 11.80 -0.06
CA ASN A 27 12.21 11.29 1.13
C ASN A 27 11.24 10.90 2.27
N ILE A 28 10.02 10.48 1.92
CA ILE A 28 9.01 10.03 2.89
C ILE A 28 9.27 8.57 3.28
N ASP A 29 9.16 8.28 4.57
CA ASP A 29 9.24 6.94 5.13
C ASP A 29 7.94 6.18 4.95
N LEU A 30 7.82 5.39 3.89
CA LEU A 30 6.63 4.57 3.64
C LEU A 30 6.41 3.45 4.65
N ILE A 31 7.42 3.06 5.45
CA ILE A 31 7.28 1.99 6.44
C ILE A 31 6.62 2.52 7.71
N HIS A 32 6.99 3.74 8.12
CA HIS A 32 6.53 4.32 9.38
C HIS A 32 5.54 5.48 9.23
N SER A 33 5.24 5.90 7.99
CA SER A 33 4.16 6.86 7.70
C SER A 33 2.80 6.18 7.75
N LYS A 34 1.76 6.98 8.03
CA LYS A 34 0.37 6.51 8.05
C LYS A 34 -0.32 6.88 6.75
N ILE A 35 -1.00 5.94 6.14
CA ILE A 35 -1.79 6.17 4.93
C ILE A 35 -3.25 5.84 5.23
N TYR A 36 -4.15 6.79 4.98
CA TYR A 36 -5.58 6.63 5.15
C TYR A 36 -6.27 6.70 3.79
N PHE A 37 -7.08 5.70 3.44
CA PHE A 37 -7.97 5.74 2.27
C PHE A 37 -9.42 5.85 2.72
N GLN A 38 -10.11 6.94 2.34
CA GLN A 38 -11.46 7.25 2.80
C GLN A 38 -11.64 7.18 4.33
N GLY A 39 -10.61 7.60 5.07
CA GLY A 39 -10.61 7.57 6.54
C GLY A 39 -10.23 6.23 7.17
N ILE A 40 -10.01 5.18 6.38
CA ILE A 40 -9.56 3.86 6.85
C ILE A 40 -8.03 3.82 6.83
N LEU A 41 -7.40 3.53 7.97
CA LEU A 41 -5.95 3.35 8.07
C LEU A 41 -5.55 2.08 7.31
N LEU A 42 -4.67 2.23 6.32
CA LEU A 42 -4.08 1.11 5.61
C LEU A 42 -2.93 0.54 6.44
N THR A 43 -3.20 -0.53 7.16
CA THR A 43 -2.18 -1.38 7.77
C THR A 43 -1.80 -2.43 6.72
N GLY A 44 -0.53 -2.51 6.31
CA GLY A 44 -0.07 -3.53 5.36
C GLY A 44 -0.48 -4.96 5.76
N SER A 45 -0.43 -5.90 4.82
CA SER A 45 -0.86 -7.28 5.06
C SER A 45 -0.03 -7.98 6.16
N THR A 46 -0.72 -8.64 7.10
CA THR A 46 -0.11 -9.49 8.14
C THR A 46 0.14 -10.92 7.67
N GLU A 47 -0.46 -11.34 6.56
CA GLU A 47 -0.36 -12.71 6.04
C GLU A 47 0.96 -12.95 5.28
N LEU A 48 1.54 -11.90 4.68
CA LEU A 48 2.79 -11.98 3.90
C LEU A 48 3.67 -10.74 4.16
N PRO A 49 4.46 -10.72 5.24
CA PRO A 49 5.18 -9.53 5.71
C PRO A 49 6.28 -9.00 4.77
N ASN A 50 6.62 -9.72 3.69
CA ASN A 50 7.70 -9.38 2.76
C ASN A 50 7.26 -9.24 1.28
N ASN A 51 5.95 -9.26 0.97
CA ASN A 51 5.52 -9.16 -0.43
C ASN A 51 5.40 -7.70 -0.87
N SER A 52 6.17 -7.32 -1.89
CA SER A 52 6.34 -5.93 -2.34
C SER A 52 5.10 -5.35 -3.03
N PHE A 53 4.15 -6.19 -3.43
CA PHE A 53 2.90 -5.79 -4.07
C PHE A 53 1.79 -6.77 -3.69
N TYR A 54 0.73 -6.29 -3.06
CA TYR A 54 -0.50 -7.07 -2.96
C TYR A 54 -1.71 -6.21 -3.34
N PHE A 55 -2.09 -6.33 -4.61
CA PHE A 55 -3.45 -6.11 -5.11
C PHE A 55 -3.79 -7.38 -5.91
N GLY A 56 -4.41 -8.40 -5.30
CA GLY A 56 -4.58 -9.72 -5.93
C GLY A 56 -5.20 -10.78 -5.01
N GLU A 57 -6.27 -11.47 -5.41
CA GLU A 57 -6.75 -12.71 -4.82
C GLU A 57 -6.16 -13.86 -5.65
N PRO A 58 -5.61 -14.90 -5.02
CA PRO A 58 -5.16 -16.08 -5.75
C PRO A 58 -6.37 -16.82 -6.33
N ASN A 59 -6.21 -17.39 -7.53
CA ASN A 59 -7.22 -18.25 -8.11
C ASN A 59 -7.33 -19.58 -7.33
N LYS A 60 -8.26 -20.46 -7.74
CA LYS A 60 -8.48 -21.76 -7.05
C LYS A 60 -7.27 -22.70 -7.07
N GLU A 61 -6.28 -22.45 -7.93
CA GLU A 61 -5.01 -23.18 -8.00
C GLU A 61 -3.88 -22.49 -7.21
N GLY A 62 -4.14 -21.36 -6.54
CA GLY A 62 -3.15 -20.60 -5.77
C GLY A 62 -2.33 -19.60 -6.60
N ASN A 63 -2.65 -19.40 -7.88
CA ASN A 63 -1.92 -18.50 -8.77
C ASN A 63 -2.48 -17.07 -8.70
N ILE A 64 -1.59 -16.07 -8.62
CA ILE A 64 -1.97 -14.65 -8.68
C ILE A 64 -2.21 -14.25 -10.13
N LEU A 65 -3.42 -13.76 -10.43
CA LEU A 65 -3.80 -13.27 -11.76
C LEU A 65 -3.40 -11.80 -11.91
N GLN A 66 -2.27 -11.54 -12.59
CA GLN A 66 -1.72 -10.20 -12.79
C GLN A 66 -2.54 -9.33 -13.76
N ASP A 67 -3.44 -9.93 -14.54
CA ASP A 67 -4.31 -9.25 -15.50
C ASP A 67 -5.58 -8.67 -14.86
N LYS A 68 -5.83 -8.95 -13.58
CA LYS A 68 -7.03 -8.51 -12.87
C LYS A 68 -6.70 -7.88 -11.51
N PRO A 69 -7.05 -6.59 -11.30
CA PRO A 69 -6.97 -6.01 -9.97
C PRO A 69 -7.96 -6.75 -9.07
N SER A 70 -7.45 -7.33 -7.98
CA SER A 70 -8.32 -7.98 -7.01
C SER A 70 -8.45 -7.13 -5.76
N TYR A 71 -9.69 -6.98 -5.32
CA TYR A 71 -10.05 -6.23 -4.14
C TYR A 71 -10.67 -7.22 -3.15
N TYR A 72 -9.95 -7.54 -2.08
CA TYR A 72 -10.52 -8.32 -0.99
C TYR A 72 -11.31 -7.39 -0.08
N PHE A 73 -12.63 -7.44 -0.16
CA PHE A 73 -13.51 -6.90 0.87
C PHE A 73 -13.90 -8.07 1.78
N SER A 74 -13.26 -8.17 2.94
CA SER A 74 -13.82 -8.99 4.03
C SER A 74 -15.13 -8.36 4.47
N PRO A 75 -16.20 -9.16 4.75
CA PRO A 75 -17.38 -8.68 5.45
C PRO A 75 -17.03 -8.07 6.82
#